data_AF-A0A0C2XBD3-F1
#
_entry.id   AF-A0A0C2XBD3-F1
#
_cell.length_a   1.000
_cell.length_b   1.000
_cell.length_c   1.000
_cell.angle_alpha   90.00
_cell.angle_beta   90.00
_cell.angle_gamma   90.00
#
_symmetry.space_group_name_H-M   'P 1'
#
loop_
_entity.id
_entity.type
_entity.pdbx_description
1 polymer ?
#
loop_
_entity_poly.entity_id
_entity_poly.type
_entity_poly.pdbx_seq_one_letter_code
_entity_poly.pdbx_strand_id
1 'polypeptide(L)'
;MGNISSQIQPSEVFRPFNLFILFVTLYGVETARKFTNARAALARVGNMLGPRAIFGPYSLLGNILPPIPYVKLSSEIHFGEKYAFHQKYGCDVIADGYIFDTNQVYLRIADAAVVKQRLARVAIDNEQNRISEATQDVQVYFIIRDQRGDYNRDAFIPFAAGPRACIGRRFSEVEAVTFLAHLILRYRFEPTPMRDGETFEERKERVLRWHQGSITLAPQKVPLMFSRR
;
A
#
# COMPACT_ATOMS: atom_id res chain seq x y z
N MET A 1 -13.44 -56.24 -16.76
CA MET A 1 -13.17 -54.79 -16.82
C MET A 1 -11.98 -54.50 -15.93
N GLY A 2 -10.79 -54.34 -16.52
CA GLY A 2 -9.54 -54.16 -15.78
C GLY A 2 -9.50 -52.79 -15.11
N ASN A 3 -9.22 -52.77 -13.81
CA ASN A 3 -9.23 -51.57 -12.98
C ASN A 3 -7.96 -50.75 -13.27
N ILE A 4 -8.11 -49.55 -13.84
CA ILE A 4 -7.01 -48.67 -14.26
C ILE A 4 -6.14 -48.23 -13.05
N SER A 5 -6.69 -48.30 -11.83
CA SER A 5 -5.99 -47.91 -10.61
C SER A 5 -4.88 -48.88 -10.15
N SER A 6 -4.83 -50.11 -10.66
CA SER A 6 -3.83 -51.11 -10.23
C SER A 6 -2.55 -51.13 -11.06
N GLN A 7 -2.46 -50.30 -12.10
CA GLN A 7 -1.33 -50.27 -13.04
C GLN A 7 -0.39 -49.07 -12.84
N ILE A 8 -0.72 -48.14 -11.94
CA ILE A 8 0.07 -46.90 -11.74
C ILE A 8 0.91 -47.06 -10.46
N GLN A 9 2.19 -47.38 -10.61
CA GLN A 9 3.14 -47.43 -9.50
C GLN A 9 3.46 -45.99 -9.04
N PRO A 10 3.36 -45.65 -7.72
CA PRO A 10 3.54 -44.28 -7.23
C PRO A 10 4.89 -43.65 -7.60
N SER A 11 5.94 -44.46 -7.74
CA SER A 11 7.29 -44.04 -8.12
C SER A 11 7.39 -43.46 -9.53
N GLU A 12 6.47 -43.79 -10.43
CA GLU A 12 6.41 -43.22 -11.78
C GLU A 12 5.84 -41.80 -11.79
N VAL A 13 4.95 -41.49 -10.84
CA VAL A 13 4.30 -40.17 -10.71
C VAL A 13 5.26 -39.14 -10.11
N PHE A 14 6.10 -39.53 -9.15
CA PHE A 14 7.04 -38.63 -8.45
C PHE A 14 8.39 -38.44 -9.15
N ARG A 15 8.51 -38.79 -10.45
CA ARG A 15 9.72 -38.48 -11.21
C ARG A 15 9.91 -36.95 -11.29
N PRO A 16 11.16 -36.43 -11.17
CA PRO A 16 11.42 -34.99 -11.13
C PRO A 16 10.90 -34.26 -12.38
N PHE A 17 10.90 -34.94 -13.52
CA PHE A 17 10.34 -34.43 -14.78
C PHE A 17 8.81 -34.24 -14.73
N ASN A 18 8.07 -35.18 -14.15
CA ASN A 18 6.61 -35.09 -14.01
C ASN A 18 6.22 -34.02 -12.99
N LEU A 19 6.98 -33.90 -11.89
CA LEU A 19 6.81 -32.81 -10.93
C LEU A 19 7.08 -31.45 -11.57
N PHE A 20 8.14 -31.34 -12.39
CA PHE A 20 8.44 -30.10 -13.12
C PHE A 20 7.30 -29.71 -14.06
N ILE A 21 6.77 -30.65 -14.84
CA ILE A 21 5.60 -30.41 -15.71
C ILE A 21 4.38 -29.97 -14.90
N LEU A 22 4.12 -30.62 -13.75
CA LEU A 22 3.01 -30.27 -12.87
C LEU A 22 3.17 -28.85 -12.29
N PHE A 23 4.39 -28.47 -11.87
CA PHE A 23 4.67 -27.12 -11.41
C PHE A 23 4.50 -26.07 -12.52
N VAL A 24 5.01 -26.34 -13.73
CA VAL A 24 4.89 -25.43 -14.87
C VAL A 24 3.43 -25.26 -15.29
N THR A 25 2.67 -26.35 -15.34
CA THR A 25 1.25 -26.32 -15.68
C THR A 25 0.41 -25.60 -14.62
N LEU A 26 0.60 -25.90 -13.33
CA LEU A 26 -0.08 -25.18 -12.25
C LEU A 26 0.27 -23.69 -12.23
N TYR A 27 1.54 -23.34 -12.42
CA TYR A 27 1.99 -21.95 -12.52
C TYR A 27 1.40 -21.25 -13.76
N GLY A 28 1.33 -21.94 -14.89
CA GLY A 28 0.68 -21.47 -16.13
C GLY A 28 -0.81 -21.19 -15.94
N VAL A 29 -1.55 -22.09 -15.28
CA VAL A 29 -2.96 -21.89 -14.96
C VAL A 29 -3.15 -20.72 -14.00
N GLU A 30 -2.29 -20.60 -12.98
CA GLU A 30 -2.36 -19.51 -12.01
C GLU A 30 -2.08 -18.13 -12.63
N THR A 31 -1.09 -18.06 -13.52
CA THR A 31 -0.77 -16.84 -14.26
C THR A 31 -1.87 -16.47 -15.24
N ALA A 32 -2.47 -17.44 -15.95
CA ALA A 32 -3.63 -17.20 -16.81
C ALA A 32 -4.85 -16.72 -16.01
N ARG A 33 -5.09 -17.28 -14.82
CA ARG A 33 -6.14 -16.83 -13.90
C ARG A 33 -5.91 -15.39 -13.43
N LYS A 34 -4.69 -15.06 -13.02
CA LYS A 34 -4.32 -13.68 -12.63
C LYS A 34 -4.49 -12.69 -13.79
N PHE A 35 -4.08 -13.08 -14.99
CA PHE A 35 -4.20 -12.24 -16.18
C PHE A 35 -5.66 -11.97 -16.57
N THR A 36 -6.50 -13.01 -16.57
CA THR A 36 -7.94 -12.87 -16.86
C THR A 36 -8.64 -12.02 -15.82
N ASN A 37 -8.35 -12.22 -14.53
CA ASN A 37 -8.87 -11.39 -13.45
C ASN A 37 -8.41 -9.93 -13.59
N ALA A 38 -7.13 -9.69 -13.86
CA ALA A 38 -6.59 -8.34 -14.06
C ALA A 38 -7.28 -7.63 -15.21
N ARG A 39 -7.48 -8.30 -16.36
CA ARG A 39 -8.24 -7.72 -17.48
C ARG A 39 -9.68 -7.38 -17.09
N ALA A 40 -10.36 -8.26 -16.36
CA ALA A 40 -11.71 -8.01 -15.89
C ALA A 40 -11.77 -6.84 -14.89
N ALA A 41 -10.82 -6.74 -13.96
CA ALA A 41 -10.72 -5.66 -12.99
C ALA A 41 -10.43 -4.31 -13.67
N LEU A 42 -9.51 -4.28 -14.64
CA LEU A 42 -9.22 -3.09 -15.44
C LEU A 42 -10.43 -2.64 -16.28
N ALA A 43 -11.19 -3.59 -16.84
CA ALA A 43 -12.41 -3.29 -17.57
C ALA A 43 -13.50 -2.66 -16.67
N ARG A 44 -13.59 -3.06 -15.39
CA ARG A 44 -14.53 -2.49 -14.41
C ARG A 44 -14.21 -1.05 -14.04
N VAL A 45 -12.92 -0.71 -14.00
CA VAL A 45 -12.45 0.66 -13.76
C VAL A 45 -12.76 1.59 -14.94
N GLY A 46 -12.92 1.02 -16.14
CA GLY A 46 -13.23 1.79 -17.34
C GLY A 46 -12.10 2.76 -17.70
N ASN A 47 -12.47 3.99 -18.07
CA ASN A 47 -11.55 5.01 -18.58
C ASN A 47 -10.94 5.91 -17.49
N MET A 48 -10.85 5.42 -16.24
CA MET A 48 -10.18 6.19 -15.19
C MET A 48 -8.69 6.34 -15.50
N LEU A 49 -8.19 7.56 -15.33
CA LEU A 49 -6.79 7.90 -15.54
C LEU A 49 -5.95 7.34 -14.38
N GLY A 50 -4.78 6.83 -14.70
CA GLY A 50 -3.83 6.31 -13.73
C GLY A 50 -2.71 5.49 -14.38
N PRO A 51 -1.59 5.32 -13.68
CA PRO A 51 -0.47 4.52 -14.17
C PRO A 51 -0.88 3.05 -14.34
N ARG A 52 -0.40 2.44 -15.42
CA ARG A 52 -0.56 1.01 -15.71
C ARG A 52 0.83 0.37 -15.73
N ALA A 53 1.01 -0.69 -14.96
CA ALA A 53 2.25 -1.44 -14.92
C ALA A 53 2.01 -2.95 -14.87
N ILE A 54 3.00 -3.74 -15.28
CA ILE A 54 2.91 -5.19 -15.26
C ILE A 54 2.98 -5.71 -13.82
N PHE A 55 3.96 -5.23 -13.05
CA PHE A 55 4.16 -5.61 -11.65
C PHE A 55 3.73 -4.48 -10.72
N GLY A 56 3.01 -4.84 -9.66
CA GLY A 56 2.64 -3.91 -8.60
C GLY A 56 3.68 -3.84 -7.49
N PRO A 57 3.45 -2.93 -6.53
CA PRO A 57 4.38 -2.66 -5.44
C PRO A 57 4.50 -3.82 -4.43
N TYR A 58 3.54 -4.74 -4.40
CA TYR A 58 3.56 -5.90 -3.50
C TYR A 58 3.85 -7.22 -4.21
N SER A 59 4.30 -7.15 -5.47
CA SER A 59 4.62 -8.31 -6.28
C SER A 59 6.07 -8.78 -6.04
N LEU A 60 6.31 -10.10 -6.02
CA LEU A 60 7.64 -10.70 -5.82
C LEU A 60 8.70 -10.14 -6.77
N LEU A 61 8.39 -10.09 -8.07
CA LEU A 61 9.27 -9.50 -9.09
C LEU A 61 9.33 -7.97 -9.01
N GLY A 62 8.26 -7.33 -8.55
CA GLY A 62 8.20 -5.88 -8.34
C GLY A 62 9.19 -5.40 -7.27
N ASN A 63 9.45 -6.22 -6.25
CA ASN A 63 10.42 -5.91 -5.20
C ASN A 63 11.89 -6.01 -5.64
N ILE A 64 12.19 -6.75 -6.72
CA ILE A 64 13.57 -7.00 -7.19
C ILE A 64 13.95 -6.06 -8.35
N LEU A 65 13.00 -5.75 -9.23
CA LEU A 65 13.26 -4.94 -10.43
C LEU A 65 13.49 -3.45 -10.10
N PRO A 66 14.37 -2.73 -10.80
CA PRO A 66 14.41 -1.26 -10.74
C PRO A 66 13.15 -0.65 -11.40
N PRO A 67 12.79 0.61 -11.10
CA PRO A 67 11.66 1.28 -11.75
C PRO A 67 11.90 1.41 -13.25
N ILE A 68 11.07 0.74 -14.05
CA ILE A 68 11.12 0.75 -15.52
C ILE A 68 9.72 1.14 -15.99
N PRO A 69 9.57 2.20 -16.82
CA PRO A 69 8.27 2.64 -17.32
C PRO A 69 7.45 1.48 -17.88
N TYR A 70 6.16 1.42 -17.54
CA TYR A 70 5.19 0.37 -17.92
C TYR A 70 5.45 -1.04 -17.38
N VAL A 71 6.64 -1.34 -16.87
CA VAL A 71 6.97 -2.67 -16.29
C VAL A 71 6.82 -2.66 -14.78
N LYS A 72 7.43 -1.67 -14.12
CA LYS A 72 7.40 -1.48 -12.67
C LYS A 72 7.44 0.00 -12.33
N LEU A 73 6.44 0.47 -11.60
CA LEU A 73 6.42 1.81 -11.02
C LEU A 73 7.28 1.85 -9.74
N SER A 74 7.76 3.03 -9.33
CA SER A 74 8.55 3.13 -8.09
C SER A 74 7.79 2.51 -6.90
N SER A 75 8.48 1.77 -6.03
CA SER A 75 7.85 1.21 -4.81
C SER A 75 7.37 2.29 -3.85
N GLU A 76 7.89 3.51 -4.00
CA GLU A 76 7.51 4.67 -3.21
C GLU A 76 6.27 5.40 -3.75
N ILE A 77 5.67 4.96 -4.86
CA ILE A 77 4.55 5.66 -5.52
C ILE A 77 3.38 6.02 -4.60
N HIS A 78 3.13 5.24 -3.54
CA HIS A 78 2.04 5.49 -2.60
C HIS A 78 2.37 6.59 -1.59
N PHE A 79 3.65 6.72 -1.19
CA PHE A 79 4.09 7.65 -0.13
C PHE A 79 4.94 8.82 -0.64
N GLY A 80 5.78 8.61 -1.66
CA GLY A 80 6.68 9.60 -2.23
C GLY A 80 5.99 10.53 -3.23
N GLU A 81 5.10 10.01 -4.08
CA GLU A 81 4.47 10.81 -5.14
C GLU A 81 3.07 11.36 -4.80
N LYS A 82 2.53 11.05 -3.61
CA LYS A 82 1.28 11.58 -3.02
C LYS A 82 0.38 12.38 -3.99
N TYR A 83 0.46 13.71 -3.95
CA TYR A 83 -0.35 14.64 -4.75
C TYR A 83 0.17 14.88 -6.16
N ALA A 84 1.42 14.51 -6.46
CA ALA A 84 2.02 14.73 -7.77
C ALA A 84 1.22 14.02 -8.86
N PHE A 85 0.65 12.85 -8.57
CA PHE A 85 -0.22 12.15 -9.53
C PHE A 85 -1.55 12.85 -9.77
N HIS A 86 -2.22 13.34 -8.72
CA HIS A 86 -3.46 14.10 -8.85
C HIS A 86 -3.22 15.41 -9.62
N GLN A 87 -2.07 16.06 -9.39
CA GLN A 87 -1.67 17.27 -10.12
C GLN A 87 -1.30 16.97 -11.58
N LYS A 88 -0.63 15.84 -11.84
CA LYS A 88 -0.23 15.41 -13.19
C LYS A 88 -1.41 15.05 -14.07
N TYR A 89 -2.40 14.35 -13.52
CA TYR A 89 -3.58 13.89 -14.26
C TYR A 89 -4.79 14.83 -14.13
N GLY A 90 -4.73 15.81 -13.22
CA GLY A 90 -5.81 16.79 -13.00
C GLY A 90 -7.12 16.17 -12.52
N CYS A 91 -7.07 15.00 -11.86
CA CYS A 91 -8.24 14.22 -11.47
C CYS A 91 -8.25 13.95 -9.96
N ASP A 92 -9.42 14.07 -9.33
CA ASP A 92 -9.60 13.78 -7.89
C ASP A 92 -9.59 12.29 -7.57
N VAL A 93 -9.90 11.46 -8.57
CA VAL A 93 -9.90 10.00 -8.47
C VAL A 93 -8.98 9.42 -9.54
N ILE A 94 -8.02 8.61 -9.13
CA ILE A 94 -7.04 7.95 -9.99
C ILE A 94 -7.10 6.45 -9.73
N ALA A 95 -7.01 5.64 -10.78
CA ALA A 95 -7.01 4.18 -10.66
C ALA A 95 -5.72 3.58 -11.21
N ASP A 96 -4.86 3.09 -10.32
CA ASP A 96 -3.66 2.36 -10.71
C ASP A 96 -4.05 0.95 -11.13
N GLY A 97 -3.43 0.45 -12.20
CA GLY A 97 -3.69 -0.90 -12.70
C GLY A 97 -2.43 -1.76 -12.76
N TYR A 98 -2.52 -2.96 -12.19
CA TYR A 98 -1.45 -3.95 -12.17
C TYR A 98 -1.92 -5.32 -12.65
N ILE A 99 -1.08 -6.00 -13.43
CA ILE A 99 -1.41 -7.34 -13.95
C ILE A 99 -1.04 -8.43 -12.94
N PHE A 100 0.14 -8.35 -12.34
CA PHE A 100 0.71 -9.40 -11.49
C PHE A 100 0.93 -8.96 -10.06
N ASP A 101 -0.06 -8.33 -9.44
CA ASP A 101 -0.01 -7.92 -8.03
C ASP A 101 -1.10 -8.61 -7.19
N THR A 102 -0.98 -8.50 -5.86
CA THR A 102 -2.00 -9.02 -4.93
C THR A 102 -3.35 -8.35 -5.17
N ASN A 103 -3.37 -7.03 -5.39
CA ASN A 103 -4.55 -6.30 -5.85
C ASN A 103 -4.30 -5.75 -7.27
N GLN A 104 -5.24 -6.00 -8.18
CA GLN A 104 -5.08 -5.60 -9.59
C GLN A 104 -5.36 -4.12 -9.82
N VAL A 105 -6.12 -3.49 -8.92
CA VAL A 105 -6.55 -2.09 -9.04
C VAL A 105 -6.42 -1.42 -7.68
N TYR A 106 -5.79 -0.25 -7.66
CA TYR A 106 -5.77 0.63 -6.49
C TYR A 106 -6.46 1.94 -6.83
N LEU A 107 -7.43 2.33 -6.01
CA LEU A 107 -8.17 3.57 -6.19
C LEU A 107 -7.59 4.63 -5.24
N ARG A 108 -7.04 5.70 -5.81
CA ARG A 108 -6.54 6.86 -5.09
C ARG A 108 -7.58 7.96 -5.16
N ILE A 109 -8.04 8.43 -4.01
CA ILE A 109 -9.04 9.48 -3.93
C ILE A 109 -8.44 10.65 -3.15
N ALA A 110 -8.37 11.83 -3.76
CA ALA A 110 -7.85 13.03 -3.13
C ALA A 110 -8.91 13.79 -2.34
N ASP A 111 -10.19 13.71 -2.72
CA ASP A 111 -11.29 14.44 -2.07
C ASP A 111 -12.20 13.50 -1.27
N ALA A 112 -12.37 13.77 0.02
CA ALA A 112 -13.27 12.96 0.85
C ALA A 112 -14.75 13.38 0.80
N ALA A 113 -15.12 14.50 0.15
CA ALA A 113 -16.52 14.74 -0.20
C ALA A 113 -17.03 13.66 -1.18
N VAL A 114 -16.20 13.29 -2.16
CA VAL A 114 -16.45 12.19 -3.11
C VAL A 114 -16.55 10.84 -2.38
N VAL A 115 -15.73 10.64 -1.34
CA VAL A 115 -15.79 9.43 -0.51
C VAL A 115 -17.10 9.33 0.26
N LYS A 116 -17.60 10.42 0.86
CA LYS A 116 -18.91 10.41 1.52
C LYS A 116 -20.04 10.11 0.55
N GLN A 117 -20.01 10.67 -0.65
CA GLN A 117 -21.07 10.46 -1.64
C GLN A 117 -21.06 9.04 -2.23
N ARG A 118 -19.88 8.44 -2.43
CA ARG A 118 -19.73 7.04 -2.88
C ARG A 118 -20.00 6.03 -1.77
N LEU A 119 -19.48 6.24 -0.56
CA LEU A 119 -19.76 5.37 0.59
C LEU A 119 -21.24 5.45 0.99
N ALA A 120 -21.87 6.63 0.95
CA ALA A 120 -23.30 6.76 1.20
C ALA A 120 -24.14 6.05 0.13
N ARG A 121 -23.78 6.13 -1.16
CA ARG A 121 -24.46 5.37 -2.22
C ARG A 121 -24.29 3.86 -2.06
N VAL A 122 -23.08 3.40 -1.73
CA VAL A 122 -22.81 1.97 -1.43
C VAL A 122 -23.53 1.50 -0.16
N ALA A 123 -23.72 2.39 0.82
CA ALA A 123 -24.46 2.10 2.05
C ALA A 123 -25.99 2.14 1.85
N ILE A 124 -26.51 2.92 0.89
CA ILE A 124 -27.94 2.99 0.55
C ILE A 124 -28.35 1.80 -0.34
N ASP A 125 -27.47 1.26 -1.17
CA ASP A 125 -27.74 0.05 -1.97
C ASP A 125 -27.80 -1.26 -1.13
N ASN A 126 -27.51 -1.19 0.18
CA ASN A 126 -27.39 -2.36 1.07
C ASN A 126 -28.73 -2.89 1.63
N GLU A 127 -29.87 -2.56 1.04
CA GLU A 127 -31.18 -3.16 1.39
C GLU A 127 -31.49 -4.43 0.58
N GLN A 128 -30.71 -4.73 -0.48
CA GLN A 128 -30.67 -6.06 -1.09
C GLN A 128 -29.37 -6.78 -0.73
N ASN A 129 -29.51 -7.62 0.30
CA ASN A 129 -28.59 -8.57 0.91
C ASN A 129 -27.79 -9.45 -0.09
N ARG A 130 -26.87 -8.83 -0.84
CA ARG A 130 -25.88 -9.50 -1.70
C ARG A 130 -24.68 -8.59 -1.87
N ILE A 131 -23.93 -8.42 -0.78
CA ILE A 131 -22.58 -7.84 -0.81
C ILE A 131 -21.78 -8.75 -1.76
N SER A 132 -21.62 -8.33 -3.01
CA SER A 132 -20.70 -9.02 -3.90
C SER A 132 -19.32 -8.89 -3.25
N GLU A 133 -18.69 -10.03 -2.96
CA GLU A 133 -17.28 -10.22 -2.56
C GLU A 133 -16.27 -9.32 -3.30
N ALA A 134 -16.65 -8.71 -4.42
CA ALA A 134 -15.83 -7.90 -5.31
C ALA A 134 -15.40 -6.51 -4.80
N THR A 135 -15.95 -6.00 -3.69
CA THR A 135 -15.49 -4.71 -3.11
C THR A 135 -14.36 -4.88 -2.09
N GLN A 136 -14.01 -6.12 -1.77
CA GLN A 136 -13.06 -6.45 -0.71
C GLN A 136 -11.57 -6.25 -1.10
N ASP A 137 -11.31 -5.96 -2.38
CA ASP A 137 -9.98 -5.83 -2.99
C ASP A 137 -9.58 -4.37 -3.32
N VAL A 138 -10.41 -3.38 -2.98
CA VAL A 138 -10.09 -1.96 -3.24
C VAL A 138 -9.41 -1.35 -2.01
N GLN A 139 -8.09 -1.21 -2.05
CA GLN A 139 -7.38 -0.37 -1.08
C GLN A 139 -7.52 1.10 -1.47
N VAL A 140 -8.21 1.87 -0.62
CA VAL A 140 -8.37 3.32 -0.74
C VAL A 140 -7.28 4.00 0.07
N TYR A 141 -6.42 4.76 -0.60
CA TYR A 141 -5.40 5.59 0.05
C TYR A 141 -5.85 7.05 0.07
N PHE A 142 -5.73 7.66 1.25
CA PHE A 142 -6.08 9.06 1.51
C PHE A 142 -4.82 9.88 1.81
N ILE A 143 -4.78 11.12 1.33
CA ILE A 143 -3.59 11.98 1.36
C ILE A 143 -3.93 13.28 2.11
N ILE A 144 -3.05 13.70 3.03
CA ILE A 144 -3.21 14.85 3.93
C ILE A 144 -2.55 16.12 3.37
N ARG A 145 -3.23 17.27 3.45
CA ARG A 145 -2.65 18.64 3.36
C ARG A 145 -2.89 19.45 4.64
N ASP A 146 -2.20 20.59 4.71
CA ASP A 146 -1.62 21.26 5.89
C ASP A 146 -2.38 22.52 6.44
N GLN A 147 -2.11 22.83 7.72
CA GLN A 147 -2.34 23.98 8.65
C GLN A 147 -3.58 24.91 8.67
N ARG A 148 -4.67 24.73 7.91
CA ARG A 148 -5.79 25.73 7.91
C ARG A 148 -7.10 25.34 8.60
N GLY A 149 -7.08 24.42 9.55
CA GLY A 149 -8.24 24.16 10.44
C GLY A 149 -9.44 23.46 9.80
N ASP A 150 -9.54 23.44 8.47
CA ASP A 150 -10.57 22.73 7.71
C ASP A 150 -10.01 21.38 7.22
N TYR A 151 -9.73 20.48 8.17
CA TYR A 151 -9.13 19.19 7.86
C TYR A 151 -10.22 18.17 7.52
N ASN A 152 -10.07 17.51 6.38
CA ASN A 152 -10.92 16.41 6.03
C ASN A 152 -10.56 15.21 6.93
N ARG A 153 -11.41 14.90 7.92
CA ARG A 153 -11.17 13.81 8.89
C ARG A 153 -10.94 12.46 8.22
N ASP A 154 -11.53 12.28 7.05
CA ASP A 154 -11.43 11.07 6.27
C ASP A 154 -10.14 11.01 5.44
N ALA A 155 -9.37 12.10 5.37
CA ALA A 155 -8.08 12.16 4.69
C ALA A 155 -6.90 11.62 5.53
N PHE A 156 -7.08 11.48 6.85
CA PHE A 156 -6.06 11.01 7.79
C PHE A 156 -6.39 9.63 8.33
N ILE A 157 -5.86 8.58 7.68
CA ILE A 157 -6.13 7.18 8.04
C ILE A 157 -4.84 6.42 8.35
N PRO A 158 -4.08 6.80 9.41
CA PRO A 158 -2.82 6.14 9.77
C PRO A 158 -3.01 4.72 10.32
N PHE A 159 -4.24 4.36 10.72
CA PHE A 159 -4.59 3.08 11.34
C PHE A 159 -5.58 2.25 10.50
N ALA A 160 -5.66 2.51 9.19
CA ALA A 160 -6.72 2.01 8.32
C ALA A 160 -8.15 2.39 8.80
N ALA A 161 -9.17 2.01 8.04
CA ALA A 161 -10.57 2.28 8.35
C ALA A 161 -11.43 1.03 8.07
N GLY A 162 -12.63 0.98 8.66
CA GLY A 162 -13.57 -0.14 8.49
C GLY A 162 -13.26 -1.37 9.35
N PRO A 163 -13.79 -2.56 9.00
CA PRO A 163 -13.69 -3.77 9.84
C PRO A 163 -12.28 -4.35 9.97
N ARG A 164 -11.34 -3.95 9.09
CA ARG A 164 -9.93 -4.29 9.19
C ARG A 164 -9.04 -3.13 9.69
N ALA A 165 -9.63 -2.13 10.33
CA ALA A 165 -8.85 -1.08 11.00
C ALA A 165 -7.95 -1.67 12.10
N CYS A 166 -6.85 -1.00 12.40
CA CYS A 166 -5.91 -1.44 13.42
C CYS A 166 -6.61 -1.55 14.78
N ILE A 167 -6.73 -2.79 15.28
CA ILE A 167 -7.30 -3.08 16.60
C ILE A 167 -6.49 -2.41 17.72
N GLY A 168 -5.19 -2.18 17.50
CA GLY A 168 -4.28 -1.53 18.43
C GLY A 168 -4.33 0.01 18.42
N ARG A 169 -5.19 0.65 17.60
CA ARG A 169 -5.22 2.11 17.44
C ARG A 169 -5.25 2.87 18.77
N ARG A 170 -6.20 2.53 19.64
CA ARG A 170 -6.36 3.23 20.94
C ARG A 170 -5.15 3.06 21.83
N PHE A 171 -4.56 1.86 21.83
CA PHE A 171 -3.36 1.57 22.60
C PHE A 171 -2.19 2.41 22.10
N SER A 172 -1.91 2.38 20.79
CA SER A 172 -0.80 3.13 20.19
C SER A 172 -0.95 4.64 20.34
N GLU A 173 -2.16 5.20 20.21
CA GLU A 173 -2.42 6.62 20.42
C GLU A 173 -2.11 7.05 21.87
N VAL A 174 -2.61 6.29 22.85
CA VAL A 174 -2.38 6.60 24.28
C VAL A 174 -0.91 6.43 24.65
N GLU A 175 -0.28 5.35 24.20
CA GLU A 175 1.13 5.07 24.46
C GLU A 175 2.02 6.17 23.87
N ALA A 176 1.83 6.51 22.59
CA ALA A 176 2.63 7.52 21.91
C ALA A 176 2.50 8.91 22.56
N VAL A 177 1.28 9.33 22.89
CA VAL A 177 1.04 10.63 23.55
C VAL A 177 1.65 10.63 24.95
N THR A 178 1.47 9.56 25.73
CA THR A 178 2.01 9.46 27.09
C THR A 178 3.54 9.46 27.08
N PHE A 179 4.14 8.67 26.20
CA PHE A 179 5.59 8.61 26.02
C PHE A 179 6.16 9.97 25.61
N LEU A 180 5.56 10.61 24.60
CA LEU A 180 6.00 11.92 24.11
C LEU A 180 5.84 13.01 25.19
N ALA A 181 4.72 13.01 25.92
CA ALA A 181 4.51 13.93 27.03
C ALA A 181 5.57 13.76 28.12
N HIS A 182 5.88 12.51 28.51
CA HIS A 182 6.88 12.23 29.53
C HIS A 182 8.29 12.69 29.10
N LEU A 183 8.61 12.48 27.82
CA LEU A 183 9.85 12.93 27.21
C LEU A 183 9.96 14.46 27.23
N ILE A 184 8.94 15.18 26.74
CA ILE A 184 8.95 16.66 26.66
C ILE A 184 8.96 17.33 28.04
N LEU A 185 8.28 16.73 29.03
CA LEU A 185 8.22 17.28 30.38
C LEU A 185 9.56 17.17 31.13
N ARG A 186 10.35 16.13 30.86
CA ARG A 186 11.58 15.83 31.62
C ARG A 186 12.86 16.19 30.90
N TYR A 187 12.83 16.23 29.57
CA TYR A 187 14.03 16.41 28.76
C TYR A 187 13.87 17.55 27.77
N ARG A 188 15.00 18.19 27.45
CA ARG A 188 15.18 19.06 26.31
C ARG A 188 15.96 18.28 25.25
N PHE A 189 15.46 18.33 24.01
CA PHE A 189 16.05 17.64 22.87
C PHE A 189 16.82 18.65 22.04
N GLU A 190 18.10 18.39 21.81
CA GLU A 190 18.91 19.19 20.90
C GLU A 190 19.59 18.26 19.89
N PRO A 191 19.43 18.49 18.58
CA PRO A 191 20.19 17.74 17.58
C PRO A 191 21.69 17.96 17.78
N THR A 192 22.47 16.88 17.79
CA THR A 192 23.93 16.98 17.88
C THR A 192 24.46 17.72 16.65
N PRO A 193 25.26 18.79 16.83
CA PRO A 193 25.86 19.48 15.70
C PRO A 193 26.86 18.53 15.02
N MET A 194 26.65 18.27 13.73
CA MET A 194 27.51 17.39 12.94
C MET A 194 28.64 18.16 12.26
N ARG A 195 28.46 19.47 12.08
CA ARG A 195 29.40 20.41 11.44
C ARG A 195 29.34 21.74 12.16
N ASP A 196 30.49 22.39 12.32
CA ASP A 196 30.57 23.74 12.86
C ASP A 196 29.90 24.72 11.88
N GLY A 197 28.93 25.50 12.36
CA GLY A 197 28.19 26.49 11.55
C GLY A 197 27.00 25.97 10.73
N GLU A 198 26.52 24.73 10.97
CA GLU A 198 25.33 24.20 10.30
C GLU A 198 24.10 25.12 10.51
N THR A 199 23.45 25.50 9.40
CA THR A 199 22.24 26.34 9.44
C THR A 199 21.02 25.56 9.95
N PHE A 200 19.99 26.27 10.40
CA PHE A 200 18.76 25.63 10.88
C PHE A 200 18.07 24.78 9.79
N GLU A 201 18.02 25.25 8.54
CA GLU A 201 17.36 24.53 7.45
C GLU A 201 18.09 23.24 7.08
N GLU A 202 19.42 23.27 6.98
CA GLU A 202 20.23 22.06 6.74
C GLU A 202 20.05 21.04 7.87
N ARG A 203 20.03 21.53 9.12
CA ARG A 203 19.81 20.69 10.30
C ARG A 203 18.43 20.05 10.29
N LYS A 204 17.40 20.83 9.98
CA LYS A 204 16.01 20.36 9.87
C LYS A 204 15.86 19.31 8.78
N GLU A 205 16.41 19.57 7.59
CA GLU A 205 16.35 18.61 6.48
C GLU A 205 16.96 17.27 6.90
N ARG A 206 18.15 17.30 7.52
CA ARG A 206 18.81 16.10 8.03
C ARG A 206 18.00 15.35 9.08
N VAL A 207 17.43 16.07 10.06
CA VAL A 207 16.64 15.46 11.15
C VAL A 207 15.35 14.84 10.61
N LEU A 208 14.76 15.41 9.56
CA LEU A 208 13.51 14.94 8.94
C LEU A 208 13.71 13.86 7.87
N ARG A 209 14.95 13.47 7.56
CA ARG A 209 15.20 12.37 6.63
C ARG A 209 14.64 11.06 7.16
N TRP A 210 13.98 10.33 6.27
CA TRP A 210 13.39 9.03 6.52
C TRP A 210 13.83 8.06 5.43
N HIS A 211 13.66 6.77 5.70
CA HIS A 211 13.80 5.73 4.71
C HIS A 211 12.67 4.71 4.85
N GLN A 212 12.29 4.10 3.73
CA GLN A 212 11.35 2.99 3.74
C GLN A 212 12.10 1.74 4.21
N GLY A 213 11.72 1.20 5.37
CA GLY A 213 12.13 -0.14 5.80
C GLY A 213 11.34 -1.22 5.07
N SER A 214 11.63 -2.48 5.37
CA SER A 214 10.95 -3.63 4.75
C SER A 214 9.44 -3.66 4.98
N ILE A 215 8.97 -3.15 6.12
CA ILE A 215 7.55 -3.16 6.52
C ILE A 215 7.07 -1.76 6.92
N THR A 216 7.91 -0.96 7.56
CA THR A 216 7.53 0.36 8.10
C THR A 216 8.45 1.47 7.63
N LEU A 217 7.93 2.70 7.62
CA LEU A 217 8.73 3.91 7.49
C LEU A 217 9.54 4.12 8.77
N ALA A 218 10.82 4.43 8.63
CA ALA A 218 11.69 4.72 9.76
C ALA A 218 12.48 6.02 9.53
N PRO A 219 12.71 6.83 10.57
CA PRO A 219 13.62 7.95 10.46
C PRO A 219 15.05 7.44 10.22
N GLN A 220 15.85 8.20 9.48
CA GLN A 220 17.29 7.92 9.39
C GLN A 220 17.93 8.12 10.78
N LYS A 221 19.09 7.53 11.04
CA LYS A 221 19.77 7.70 12.34
C LYS A 221 20.14 9.17 12.55
N VAL A 222 19.50 9.82 13.53
CA VAL A 222 19.76 11.20 13.92
C VAL A 222 20.35 11.21 15.34
N PRO A 223 21.61 11.65 15.53
CA PRO A 223 22.14 11.83 16.87
C PRO A 223 21.44 13.02 17.55
N LEU A 224 20.80 12.75 18.69
CA LEU A 224 20.13 13.73 19.54
C LEU A 224 20.79 13.73 20.92
N MET A 225 21.00 14.92 21.47
CA MET A 225 21.39 15.12 22.86
C MET A 225 20.14 15.33 23.72
N PHE A 226 20.09 14.62 24.84
CA PHE A 226 19.01 14.70 25.82
C PHE A 226 19.59 15.37 27.07
N SER A 227 19.17 16.60 27.36
CA SER A 227 19.48 17.26 28.63
C SER A 227 18.25 17.24 29.53
N ARG A 228 18.42 16.94 30.81
CA ARG A 228 17.33 17.01 31.78
C ARG A 228 16.93 18.47 31.97
N ARG A 229 15.62 18.75 31.97
CA ARG A 229 15.07 20.06 32.34
C ARG A 229 15.17 20.33 33.83
#